data_AF-A0A4P7RFL5-F1
#
_entry.id   AF-A0A4P7RFL5-F1
#
_cell.length_a   1.000
_cell.length_b   1.000
_cell.length_c   1.000
_cell.angle_alpha   90.00
_cell.angle_beta   90.00
_cell.angle_gamma   90.00
#
_symmetry.space_group_name_H-M   'P 1'
#
loop_
_entity.id
_entity.type
_entity.pdbx_description
1 polymer ?
#
loop_
_entity_poly.entity_id
_entity_poly.type
_entity_poly.pdbx_seq_one_letter_code
_entity_poly.pdbx_strand_id
1 'polypeptide(L)'
;MTVFVVLAILVLVLLAYTASLERRVRRYTSRTAASRYLVTVELDRRHVQLEPFIAAVESSGLDPKTVRALVGARSWSKAVRERELGLNTQAAAENALSAAVHSVLAESDMHPTLKTSWAFQGPAGDLETTEKRIAGAVRVYNDNAYRLSLARTTFPSRLVAKALKVPDPEPFVEHAASAGEQPEDLPAQLA
;
A
#
# COMPACT_ATOMS: atom_id res chain seq x y z
N MET A 1 -14.60 41.90 36.72
CA MET A 1 -13.25 41.56 36.20
C MET A 1 -13.00 40.06 36.17
N THR A 2 -13.27 39.32 37.24
CA THR A 2 -13.11 37.85 37.31
C THR A 2 -13.86 37.08 36.23
N VAL A 3 -15.14 37.41 35.98
CA VAL A 3 -15.96 36.76 34.92
C VAL A 3 -15.33 36.94 33.53
N PHE A 4 -14.83 38.13 33.21
CA PHE A 4 -14.16 38.39 31.93
C PHE A 4 -12.83 37.65 31.81
N VAL A 5 -12.06 37.54 32.90
CA VAL A 5 -10.82 36.75 32.94
C VAL A 5 -11.12 35.26 32.72
N VAL A 6 -12.13 34.72 33.40
CA VAL A 6 -12.56 33.32 33.22
C VAL A 6 -13.02 33.07 31.78
N LEU A 7 -13.80 33.98 31.20
CA LEU A 7 -14.25 33.87 29.81
C LEU A 7 -13.06 33.92 28.82
N ALA A 8 -12.09 34.82 29.05
CA ALA A 8 -10.90 34.93 28.21
C ALA A 8 -10.05 33.64 28.27
N ILE A 9 -9.86 33.07 29.45
CA ILE A 9 -9.15 31.80 29.63
C ILE A 9 -9.89 30.66 28.91
N LEU A 10 -11.22 30.60 29.05
CA LEU A 10 -12.05 29.59 28.38
C LEU A 10 -11.93 29.65 26.85
N VAL A 11 -11.95 30.87 26.28
CA VAL A 11 -11.74 31.09 24.84
C VAL A 11 -10.35 30.63 24.42
N LEU A 12 -9.30 30.96 25.19
CA LEU A 12 -7.93 30.57 24.90
C LEU A 12 -7.76 29.03 24.91
N VAL A 13 -8.35 28.36 25.90
CA VAL A 13 -8.37 26.89 25.98
C VAL A 13 -9.08 26.28 24.77
N LEU A 14 -10.22 26.85 24.36
CA LEU A 14 -10.95 26.37 23.19
C LEU A 14 -10.14 26.54 21.90
N LEU A 15 -9.47 27.67 21.70
CA LEU A 15 -8.58 27.92 20.55
C LEU A 15 -7.37 26.98 20.55
N ALA A 16 -6.75 26.75 21.71
CA ALA A 16 -5.64 25.80 21.83
C ALA A 16 -6.08 24.37 21.49
N TYR A 17 -7.29 23.98 21.90
CA TYR A 17 -7.86 22.68 21.61
C TYR A 17 -8.13 22.48 20.11
N THR A 18 -8.79 23.44 19.45
CA THR A 18 -9.07 23.37 18.00
C THR A 18 -7.78 23.36 17.18
N ALA A 19 -6.78 24.15 17.55
CA ALA A 19 -5.45 24.13 16.91
C ALA A 19 -4.73 22.79 17.11
N SER A 20 -4.94 22.11 18.24
CA SER A 20 -4.41 20.75 18.45
C SER A 20 -5.07 19.73 17.53
N LEU A 21 -6.40 19.78 17.40
CA LEU A 21 -7.17 18.92 16.50
C LEU A 21 -6.75 19.10 15.04
N GLU A 22 -6.63 20.35 14.59
CA GLU A 22 -6.20 20.66 13.22
C GLU A 22 -4.82 20.08 12.93
N ARG A 23 -3.86 20.28 13.84
CA ARG A 23 -2.52 19.68 13.72
C ARG A 23 -2.56 18.16 13.67
N ARG A 24 -3.50 17.52 14.38
CA ARG A 24 -3.67 16.06 14.37
C ARG A 24 -4.21 15.58 13.03
N VAL A 25 -5.28 16.20 12.54
CA VAL A 25 -5.90 15.84 11.25
C VAL A 25 -4.91 16.04 10.10
N ARG A 26 -4.24 17.19 10.03
CA ARG A 26 -3.19 17.46 9.02
C ARG A 26 -2.08 16.43 9.06
N ARG A 27 -1.63 16.02 10.25
CA ARG A 27 -0.62 14.97 10.41
C ARG A 27 -1.07 13.64 9.80
N TYR A 28 -2.32 13.22 10.01
CA TYR A 28 -2.82 11.98 9.40
C TYR A 28 -2.97 12.09 7.88
N THR A 29 -3.43 13.24 7.38
CA THR A 29 -3.49 13.50 5.93
C THR A 29 -2.10 13.41 5.28
N SER A 30 -1.10 14.09 5.85
CA SER A 30 0.28 14.06 5.34
C SER A 30 0.90 12.67 5.41
N ARG A 31 0.68 11.92 6.50
CA ARG A 31 1.18 10.54 6.62
C ARG A 31 0.56 9.61 5.59
N THR A 32 -0.75 9.71 5.39
CA THR A 32 -1.48 8.91 4.39
C THR A 32 -0.95 9.20 2.98
N ALA A 33 -0.76 10.47 2.63
CA ALA A 33 -0.19 10.87 1.35
C ALA A 33 1.26 10.37 1.16
N ALA A 34 2.10 10.47 2.20
CA ALA A 34 3.47 9.98 2.15
C ALA A 34 3.54 8.45 1.97
N SER A 35 2.71 7.69 2.71
CA SER A 35 2.63 6.23 2.54
C SER A 35 2.04 5.83 1.19
N ARG A 36 1.10 6.61 0.64
CA ARG A 36 0.57 6.37 -0.71
C ARG A 36 1.66 6.53 -1.77
N TYR A 37 2.47 7.58 -1.63
CA TYR A 37 3.62 7.80 -2.51
C TYR A 37 4.63 6.65 -2.43
N LEU A 38 4.91 6.14 -1.23
CA LEU A 38 5.78 4.96 -1.05
C LEU A 38 5.26 3.74 -1.81
N VAL A 39 3.95 3.44 -1.73
CA VAL A 39 3.33 2.36 -2.51
C VAL A 39 3.57 2.57 -4.01
N THR A 40 3.32 3.77 -4.52
CA THR A 40 3.52 4.08 -5.95
C THR A 40 4.97 3.85 -6.38
N VAL A 41 5.95 4.27 -5.59
CA VAL A 41 7.38 4.09 -5.90
C VAL A 41 7.77 2.62 -5.99
N GLU A 42 7.31 1.78 -5.06
CA GLU A 42 7.63 0.34 -5.08
C GLU A 42 6.89 -0.39 -6.21
N LEU A 43 5.66 0.02 -6.55
CA LEU A 43 4.97 -0.48 -7.75
C LEU A 43 5.74 -0.11 -9.03
N ASP A 44 6.22 1.13 -9.15
CA ASP A 44 7.04 1.56 -10.29
C ASP A 44 8.33 0.75 -10.41
N ARG A 45 8.99 0.49 -9.28
CA ARG A 45 10.17 -0.35 -9.24
C ARG A 45 9.89 -1.75 -9.78
N ARG A 46 8.79 -2.37 -9.37
CA ARG A 46 8.38 -3.69 -9.89
C ARG A 46 8.19 -3.66 -11.39
N HIS A 47 7.52 -2.64 -11.93
CA HIS A 47 7.30 -2.50 -13.36
C HIS A 47 8.60 -2.42 -14.18
N VAL A 48 9.62 -1.76 -13.64
CA VAL A 48 10.97 -1.71 -14.24
C VAL A 48 11.68 -3.07 -14.13
N GLN A 49 11.60 -3.73 -12.98
CA GLN A 49 12.24 -5.03 -12.74
C GLN A 49 11.59 -6.20 -13.50
N LEU A 50 10.33 -6.05 -13.92
CA LEU A 50 9.62 -7.08 -14.69
C LEU A 50 10.21 -7.32 -16.08
N GLU A 51 10.86 -6.34 -16.69
CA GLU A 51 11.45 -6.49 -18.04
C GLU A 51 12.59 -7.52 -18.07
N PRO A 52 13.66 -7.38 -17.27
CA PRO A 52 14.71 -8.39 -17.22
C PRO A 52 14.18 -9.73 -16.70
N PHE A 53 13.17 -9.74 -15.82
CA PHE A 53 12.55 -10.97 -15.35
C PHE A 53 11.79 -11.70 -16.46
N ILE A 54 10.94 -11.02 -17.24
CA ILE A 54 10.21 -11.63 -18.35
C ILE A 54 11.18 -12.20 -19.38
N ALA A 55 12.25 -11.47 -19.73
CA ALA A 55 13.27 -11.97 -20.65
C ALA A 55 13.98 -13.25 -20.12
N ALA A 56 14.24 -13.31 -18.81
CA ALA A 56 14.78 -14.50 -18.18
C ALA A 56 13.78 -15.67 -18.19
N VAL A 57 12.50 -15.42 -17.92
CA VAL A 57 11.44 -16.44 -17.96
C VAL A 57 11.22 -16.94 -19.39
N GLU A 58 11.26 -16.08 -20.41
CA GLU A 58 11.10 -16.48 -21.81
C GLU A 58 12.24 -17.39 -22.29
N SER A 59 13.47 -17.17 -21.80
CA SER A 59 14.63 -18.01 -22.11
C SER A 59 14.76 -19.26 -21.21
N SER A 60 13.92 -19.37 -20.18
CA SER A 60 13.97 -20.44 -19.17
C SER A 60 13.35 -21.77 -19.63
N GLY A 61 12.44 -21.73 -20.60
CA GLY A 61 11.67 -22.92 -21.01
C GLY A 61 10.55 -23.34 -20.04
N LEU A 62 10.11 -22.44 -19.14
CA LEU A 62 8.90 -22.62 -18.32
C LEU A 62 7.63 -22.77 -19.18
N ASP A 63 6.51 -23.23 -18.58
CA ASP A 63 5.24 -23.38 -19.30
C ASP A 63 4.86 -22.05 -19.99
N PRO A 64 4.68 -22.03 -21.33
CA PRO A 64 4.23 -20.86 -22.05
C PRO A 64 2.90 -20.28 -21.55
N LYS A 65 2.08 -21.07 -20.83
CA LYS A 65 0.88 -20.55 -20.15
C LYS A 65 1.23 -19.62 -19.00
N THR A 66 2.20 -19.98 -18.17
CA THR A 66 2.64 -19.17 -17.02
C THR A 66 3.29 -17.86 -17.49
N VAL A 67 4.14 -17.94 -18.53
CA VAL A 67 4.74 -16.75 -19.18
C VAL A 67 3.65 -15.81 -19.70
N ARG A 68 2.66 -16.33 -20.43
CA ARG A 68 1.55 -15.52 -20.95
C ARG A 68 0.69 -14.91 -19.85
N ALA A 69 0.47 -15.63 -18.75
CA ALA A 69 -0.25 -15.09 -17.60
C ALA A 69 0.48 -13.90 -16.97
N LEU A 70 1.81 -13.99 -16.82
CA LEU A 70 2.64 -12.89 -16.32
C LEU A 70 2.61 -11.66 -17.24
N VAL A 71 2.83 -11.86 -18.54
CA VAL A 71 2.78 -10.76 -19.52
C VAL A 71 1.39 -10.13 -19.57
N GLY A 72 0.34 -10.95 -19.54
CA GLY A 72 -1.05 -10.52 -19.44
C GLY A 72 -1.28 -9.65 -18.19
N ALA A 73 -0.90 -10.13 -17.01
CA ALA A 73 -1.07 -9.40 -15.76
C ALA A 73 -0.30 -8.05 -15.76
N ARG A 74 0.93 -8.03 -16.30
CA ARG A 74 1.71 -6.78 -16.46
C ARG A 74 0.99 -5.79 -17.38
N SER A 75 0.51 -6.26 -18.53
CA SER A 75 -0.20 -5.41 -19.48
C SER A 75 -1.49 -4.84 -18.91
N TRP A 76 -2.23 -5.63 -18.14
CA TRP A 76 -3.46 -5.20 -17.48
C TRP A 76 -3.19 -4.15 -16.40
N SER A 77 -2.23 -4.40 -15.51
CA SER A 77 -1.79 -3.42 -14.50
C SER A 77 -1.35 -2.11 -15.16
N LYS A 78 -0.52 -2.17 -16.19
CA LYS A 78 -0.09 -0.98 -16.94
C LYS A 78 -1.28 -0.20 -17.52
N ALA A 79 -2.21 -0.88 -18.18
CA ALA A 79 -3.40 -0.25 -18.76
C ALA A 79 -4.31 0.41 -17.71
N VAL A 80 -4.46 -0.20 -16.54
CA VAL A 80 -5.25 0.36 -15.42
C VAL A 80 -4.60 1.63 -14.88
N ARG A 81 -3.26 1.64 -14.76
CA ARG A 81 -2.49 2.81 -14.31
C ARG A 81 -2.58 3.97 -15.30
N GLU A 82 -2.41 3.70 -16.59
CA GLU A 82 -2.46 4.73 -17.64
C GLU A 82 -3.84 5.37 -17.78
N ARG A 83 -4.91 4.62 -17.49
CA ARG A 83 -6.30 5.09 -17.56
C ARG A 83 -6.82 5.70 -16.24
N GLU A 84 -6.01 5.68 -15.19
CA GLU A 84 -6.37 6.21 -13.86
C GLU A 84 -7.73 5.70 -13.34
N LEU A 85 -8.03 4.40 -13.53
CA LEU A 85 -9.35 3.79 -13.25
C LEU A 85 -9.71 3.65 -11.76
N GLY A 86 -9.13 4.47 -10.89
CA GLY A 86 -9.34 4.48 -9.44
C GLY A 86 -8.45 3.51 -8.66
N LEU A 87 -8.39 3.73 -7.34
CA LEU A 87 -7.46 3.04 -6.46
C LEU A 87 -7.77 1.54 -6.32
N ASN A 88 -9.04 1.19 -6.19
CA ASN A 88 -9.48 -0.20 -6.06
C ASN A 88 -9.19 -1.02 -7.32
N THR A 89 -9.44 -0.45 -8.50
CA THR A 89 -9.13 -1.11 -9.78
C THR A 89 -7.63 -1.30 -9.94
N GLN A 90 -6.84 -0.28 -9.57
CA GLN A 90 -5.39 -0.39 -9.54
C GLN A 90 -4.96 -1.51 -8.60
N ALA A 91 -5.48 -1.56 -7.38
CA ALA A 91 -5.15 -2.59 -6.41
C ALA A 91 -5.46 -4.00 -6.93
N ALA A 92 -6.63 -4.21 -7.56
CA ALA A 92 -6.97 -5.48 -8.19
C ALA A 92 -5.96 -5.90 -9.28
N ALA A 93 -5.52 -4.95 -10.10
CA ALA A 93 -4.55 -5.21 -11.16
C ALA A 93 -3.15 -5.52 -10.63
N GLU A 94 -2.70 -4.77 -9.62
CA GLU A 94 -1.42 -5.02 -8.97
C GLU A 94 -1.41 -6.36 -8.20
N ASN A 95 -2.54 -6.78 -7.61
CA ASN A 95 -2.69 -8.08 -6.95
C ASN A 95 -2.57 -9.25 -7.94
N ALA A 96 -3.21 -9.16 -9.11
CA ALA A 96 -3.08 -10.21 -10.12
C ALA A 96 -1.65 -10.30 -10.68
N LEU A 97 -0.97 -9.16 -10.78
CA LEU A 97 0.45 -9.13 -11.13
C LEU A 97 1.31 -9.81 -10.06
N SER A 98 1.12 -9.51 -8.78
CA SER A 98 1.80 -10.22 -7.68
C SER A 98 1.54 -11.72 -7.75
N ALA A 99 0.28 -12.14 -7.96
CA ALA A 99 -0.07 -13.56 -8.07
C ALA A 99 0.63 -14.25 -9.24
N ALA A 100 0.73 -13.59 -10.40
CA ALA A 100 1.45 -14.12 -11.56
C ALA A 100 2.96 -14.24 -11.30
N VAL A 101 3.57 -13.24 -10.66
CA VAL A 101 4.98 -13.30 -10.25
C VAL A 101 5.22 -14.47 -9.29
N HIS A 102 4.40 -14.61 -8.25
CA HIS A 102 4.51 -15.73 -7.31
C HIS A 102 4.31 -17.09 -7.98
N SER A 103 3.39 -17.19 -8.95
CA SER A 103 3.20 -18.43 -9.72
C SER A 103 4.45 -18.82 -10.50
N VAL A 104 5.13 -17.86 -11.13
CA VAL A 104 6.38 -18.11 -11.87
C VAL A 104 7.50 -18.53 -10.91
N LEU A 105 7.62 -17.85 -9.76
CA LEU A 105 8.62 -18.19 -8.75
C LEU A 105 8.38 -19.60 -8.19
N ALA A 106 7.14 -19.94 -7.86
CA ALA A 106 6.76 -21.28 -7.38
C ALA A 106 7.02 -22.37 -8.42
N GLU A 107 6.77 -22.10 -9.71
CA GLU A 107 7.10 -23.04 -10.77
C GLU A 107 8.61 -23.20 -10.92
N SER A 108 9.38 -22.11 -10.82
CA SER A 108 10.84 -22.16 -10.89
C SER A 108 11.50 -23.03 -9.81
N ASP A 109 10.86 -23.18 -8.64
CA ASP A 109 11.33 -24.07 -7.58
C ASP A 109 11.26 -25.55 -7.97
N MET A 110 10.37 -25.91 -8.90
CA MET A 110 10.27 -27.26 -9.47
C MET A 110 11.27 -27.51 -10.61
N HIS A 111 12.03 -26.50 -11.04
CA HIS A 111 13.00 -26.56 -12.14
C HIS A 111 14.44 -26.28 -11.65
N PRO A 112 15.22 -27.33 -11.26
CA PRO A 112 16.56 -27.16 -10.69
C PRO A 112 17.56 -26.41 -11.58
N THR A 113 17.41 -26.53 -12.91
CA THR A 113 18.24 -25.84 -13.89
C THR A 113 18.06 -24.32 -13.83
N LEU A 114 16.84 -23.85 -13.61
CA LEU A 114 16.51 -22.42 -13.45
C LEU A 114 16.98 -21.88 -12.12
N LYS A 115 16.84 -22.70 -11.09
CA LYS A 115 17.32 -22.38 -9.74
C LYS A 115 18.83 -22.17 -9.68
N THR A 116 19.59 -22.60 -10.68
CA THR A 116 21.06 -22.41 -10.76
C THR A 116 21.46 -21.34 -11.79
N SER A 117 20.52 -20.88 -12.61
CA SER A 117 20.79 -19.90 -13.67
C SER A 117 20.90 -18.49 -13.09
N TRP A 118 22.09 -17.89 -13.19
CA TRP A 118 22.33 -16.52 -12.74
C TRP A 118 21.41 -15.49 -13.43
N ALA A 119 21.07 -15.76 -14.71
CA ALA A 119 20.22 -14.89 -15.52
C ALA A 119 18.77 -14.83 -15.00
N PHE A 120 18.33 -15.85 -14.26
CA PHE A 120 17.01 -15.90 -13.64
C PHE A 120 17.04 -15.47 -12.17
N GLN A 121 18.03 -15.96 -11.40
CA GLN A 121 18.14 -15.70 -9.95
C GLN A 121 18.20 -14.22 -9.59
N GLY A 122 18.97 -13.42 -10.36
CA GLY A 122 19.10 -11.99 -10.10
C GLY A 122 17.76 -11.26 -10.18
N PRO A 123 17.09 -11.26 -11.36
CA PRO A 123 15.77 -10.64 -11.51
C PRO A 123 14.69 -11.22 -10.57
N ALA A 124 14.72 -12.53 -10.31
CA ALA A 124 13.78 -13.17 -9.39
C ALA A 124 13.94 -12.67 -7.94
N GLY A 125 15.18 -12.58 -7.44
CA GLY A 125 15.46 -12.08 -6.08
C GLY A 125 15.16 -10.60 -5.91
N ASP A 126 15.41 -9.80 -6.95
CA ASP A 126 15.04 -8.38 -6.98
C ASP A 126 13.52 -8.19 -6.89
N LEU A 127 12.75 -8.99 -7.64
CA LEU A 127 11.28 -8.97 -7.57
C LEU A 127 10.77 -9.46 -6.23
N GLU A 128 11.30 -10.55 -5.68
CA GLU A 128 10.87 -11.05 -4.36
C GLU A 128 11.09 -9.99 -3.27
N THR A 129 12.21 -9.27 -3.33
CA THR A 129 12.51 -8.16 -2.43
C THR A 129 11.50 -7.02 -2.61
N THR A 130 11.14 -6.68 -3.84
CA THR A 130 10.16 -5.64 -4.14
C THR A 130 8.75 -6.05 -3.73
N GLU A 131 8.32 -7.30 -3.91
CA GLU A 131 7.01 -7.79 -3.43
C GLU A 131 6.88 -7.66 -1.90
N LYS A 132 7.94 -8.02 -1.15
CA LYS A 132 7.96 -7.82 0.32
C LYS A 132 7.85 -6.35 0.70
N ARG A 133 8.51 -5.45 -0.04
CA ARG A 133 8.43 -4.00 0.18
C ARG A 133 7.05 -3.44 -0.15
N ILE A 134 6.43 -3.91 -1.24
CA ILE A 134 5.06 -3.54 -1.63
C ILE A 134 4.09 -3.93 -0.51
N ALA A 135 4.13 -5.18 -0.04
CA ALA A 135 3.26 -5.64 1.05
C ALA A 135 3.43 -4.78 2.32
N GLY A 136 4.67 -4.46 2.70
CA GLY A 136 4.97 -3.56 3.80
C GLY A 136 4.42 -2.13 3.58
N ALA A 137 4.61 -1.56 2.39
CA ALA A 137 4.15 -0.23 2.04
C ALA A 137 2.61 -0.14 2.03
N VAL A 138 1.93 -1.18 1.50
CA VAL A 138 0.47 -1.29 1.47
C VAL A 138 -0.10 -1.37 2.88
N ARG A 139 0.48 -2.19 3.76
CA ARG A 139 0.10 -2.26 5.18
C ARG A 139 0.20 -0.90 5.85
N VAL A 140 1.35 -0.22 5.70
CA VAL A 140 1.56 1.13 6.29
C VAL A 140 0.57 2.15 5.73
N TYR A 141 0.26 2.08 4.43
CA TYR A 141 -0.75 2.93 3.81
C TYR A 141 -2.15 2.68 4.39
N ASN A 142 -2.57 1.41 4.46
CA ASN A 142 -3.88 1.03 4.98
C ASN A 142 -4.06 1.42 6.45
N ASP A 143 -3.02 1.26 7.28
CA ASP A 143 -3.05 1.71 8.67
C ASP A 143 -3.22 3.24 8.79
N ASN A 144 -2.52 4.00 7.95
CA ASN A 144 -2.64 5.47 7.93
C ASN A 144 -4.01 5.91 7.39
N ALA A 145 -4.50 5.27 6.33
CA ALA A 145 -5.82 5.48 5.76
C ALA A 145 -6.92 5.22 6.82
N TYR A 146 -6.81 4.12 7.56
CA TYR A 146 -7.72 3.80 8.64
C TYR A 146 -7.72 4.87 9.74
N ARG A 147 -6.53 5.29 10.21
CA ARG A 147 -6.40 6.35 11.23
C ARG A 147 -6.99 7.67 10.75
N LEU A 148 -6.81 8.00 9.48
CA LEU A 148 -7.39 9.20 8.89
C LEU A 148 -8.91 9.08 8.79
N SER A 149 -9.44 7.93 8.37
CA SER A 149 -10.88 7.66 8.34
C SER A 149 -11.51 7.81 9.74
N LEU A 150 -10.90 7.21 10.76
CA LEU A 150 -11.34 7.35 12.16
C LEU A 150 -11.34 8.81 12.63
N ALA A 151 -10.31 9.57 12.27
CA ALA A 151 -10.24 11.00 12.59
C ALA A 151 -11.35 11.81 11.90
N ARG A 152 -11.78 11.41 10.70
CA ARG A 152 -12.87 12.04 9.94
C ARG A 152 -14.26 11.70 10.51
N THR A 153 -14.45 10.54 11.12
CA THR A 153 -15.75 10.08 11.64
C THR A 153 -15.98 10.40 13.12
N THR A 154 -14.91 10.51 13.91
CA THR A 154 -15.00 10.66 15.37
C THR A 154 -15.19 12.12 15.81
N PHE A 155 -16.08 12.38 16.77
CA PHE A 155 -16.20 13.70 17.41
C PHE A 155 -15.08 13.92 18.44
N PRO A 156 -14.47 15.13 18.53
CA PRO A 156 -14.77 16.34 17.77
C PRO A 156 -13.98 16.51 16.47
N SER A 157 -13.04 15.62 16.14
CA SER A 157 -12.17 15.76 14.95
C SER A 157 -12.93 15.78 13.63
N ARG A 158 -14.12 15.17 13.54
CA ARG A 158 -15.00 15.21 12.36
C ARG A 158 -15.36 16.63 11.90
N LEU A 159 -15.55 17.55 12.85
CA LEU A 159 -15.92 18.94 12.55
C LEU A 159 -14.76 19.66 11.87
N VAL A 160 -13.56 19.48 12.43
CA VAL A 160 -12.31 20.03 11.88
C VAL A 160 -11.99 19.39 10.53
N ALA A 161 -12.15 18.08 10.40
CA ALA A 161 -11.92 17.38 9.12
C ALA A 161 -12.87 17.86 8.01
N LYS A 162 -14.15 18.11 8.34
CA LYS A 162 -15.13 18.69 7.40
C LYS A 162 -14.75 20.12 7.02
N ALA A 163 -14.33 20.94 7.97
CA ALA A 163 -13.87 22.31 7.71
C ALA A 163 -12.62 22.35 6.82
N LEU A 164 -11.70 21.40 7.00
CA LEU A 164 -10.48 21.25 6.22
C LEU A 164 -10.69 20.50 4.88
N LYS A 165 -11.92 20.09 4.55
CA LYS A 165 -12.26 19.32 3.33
C LYS A 165 -11.37 18.10 3.10
N VAL A 166 -11.05 17.38 4.16
CA VAL A 166 -10.14 16.23 4.07
C VAL A 166 -10.82 15.08 3.31
N PRO A 167 -10.23 14.59 2.20
CA PRO A 167 -10.83 13.53 1.40
C PRO A 167 -10.91 12.23 2.20
N ASP A 168 -11.84 11.36 1.80
CA ASP A 168 -11.91 10.01 2.34
C ASP A 168 -10.74 9.18 1.82
N PRO A 169 -9.89 8.62 2.68
CA PRO A 169 -8.86 7.72 2.21
C PRO A 169 -9.49 6.38 1.80
N GLU A 170 -9.42 6.07 0.50
CA GLU A 170 -9.74 4.74 0.00
C GLU A 170 -8.63 3.74 0.42
N PRO A 171 -8.97 2.55 0.95
CA PRO A 171 -7.96 1.55 1.26
C PRO A 171 -7.40 0.93 -0.02
N PHE A 172 -6.14 0.49 0.02
CA PHE A 172 -5.56 -0.33 -1.04
C PHE A 172 -5.85 -1.79 -0.70
N VAL A 173 -6.85 -2.38 -1.38
CA VAL A 173 -7.29 -3.76 -1.11
C VAL A 173 -6.23 -4.75 -1.53
N GLU A 174 -5.50 -5.30 -0.56
CA GLU A 174 -4.54 -6.37 -0.76
C GLU A 174 -5.28 -7.72 -0.73
N HIS A 175 -5.18 -8.53 -1.79
CA HIS A 175 -5.52 -9.94 -1.69
C HIS A 175 -4.30 -10.65 -1.13
N ALA A 176 -4.17 -10.61 0.19
CA ALA A 176 -3.16 -11.36 0.92
C ALA A 176 -3.27 -12.85 0.56
N ALA A 177 -2.35 -13.33 -0.27
CA ALA A 177 -1.91 -14.72 -0.21
C ALA A 177 -0.85 -14.90 0.91
N SER A 178 -0.97 -14.15 2.02
CA SER A 178 -0.22 -14.40 3.25
C SER A 178 -1.10 -15.17 4.24
N ALA A 179 -1.52 -16.37 3.84
CA ALA A 179 -1.79 -17.43 4.81
C ALA A 179 -0.44 -17.81 5.45
N GLY A 180 0.00 -17.07 6.47
CA GLY A 180 1.25 -17.39 7.16
C GLY A 180 1.71 -16.42 8.24
N GLU A 181 1.34 -15.14 8.20
CA GLU A 181 1.73 -14.20 9.26
C GLU A 181 0.54 -13.37 9.70
N GLN A 182 -0.28 -13.99 10.54
CA GLN A 182 -1.00 -13.24 11.58
C GLN A 182 0.06 -12.46 12.37
N PRO A 183 -0.09 -11.15 12.57
CA PRO A 183 0.78 -10.42 13.50
C PRO A 183 0.56 -11.02 14.90
N GLU A 184 1.53 -11.80 15.37
CA GLU A 184 1.57 -12.45 16.69
C GLU A 184 1.80 -11.44 17.84
N ASP A 185 1.39 -10.18 17.69
CA ASP A 185 1.61 -9.14 18.70
C ASP A 185 0.52 -8.06 18.63
N LEU A 186 -0.72 -8.46 18.95
CA LEU A 186 -1.68 -7.52 19.54
C LEU A 186 -1.81 -7.90 21.02
N PRO A 187 -1.23 -7.14 21.96
CA PRO A 187 -1.45 -7.41 23.37
C PRO A 187 -2.95 -7.33 23.66
N ALA A 188 -3.49 -8.43 24.19
CA ALA A 188 -4.86 -8.60 24.66
C ALA A 188 -5.15 -7.77 25.92
N GLN A 189 -4.83 -6.48 25.91
CA GLN A 189 -5.03 -5.56 27.03
C GLN A 189 -5.81 -4.33 26.59
N LEU A 190 -6.99 -4.55 25.99
CA LEU A 190 -8.06 -3.53 25.92
C LEU A 190 -9.44 -4.22 25.98
N ALA A 191 -9.63 -5.07 27.00
CA ALA A 191 -10.93 -5.52 27.46
C ALA A 191 -11.11 -5.04 28.91
#